data_AF-A0A0B1Z9G1-F1
#
_entry.id   AF-A0A0B1Z9G1-F1
#
_cell.length_a   1.000
_cell.length_b   1.000
_cell.length_c   1.000
_cell.angle_alpha   90.00
_cell.angle_beta   90.00
_cell.angle_gamma   90.00
#
_symmetry.space_group_name_H-M   'P 1'
#
loop_
_entity.id
_entity.type
_entity.pdbx_description
1 polymer ?
#
loop_
_entity_poly.entity_id
_entity_poly.type
_entity_poly.pdbx_seq_one_letter_code
_entity_poly.pdbx_strand_id
1 'polypeptide(L)'
;MQICSEAIQFTSKSRSTPSMTTRKEALSRLARLVVETRSEIRAGLQVVENDLRESVSGLDVYACGQRITFGRIDEDAWEYGMLNFDGNHLRILTSDTMEDAQYRGTPYEGSMTVRYLSDFNDDENLTKLASPASIDSLWLAVEEKVREKLGEAKSAARLLSEFSDDQSESIDRDLSGLMQGDYFEKQWAGARLAIDIDASDSLTRTNQFLESVCRHYLDMRKIPLGSKKTITELINAVVDDFSPIIIPDGTDHSKDIKSLLGGVKSIAQGTGVLRTHLGTAHGGDKVANADIARLSNNLAGAVAIYTLQKLKAHMKTR
;
A
#
# COMPACT_ATOMS: atom_id res chain seq x y z
N MET A 1 61.39 -5.57 -78.17
CA MET A 1 61.70 -6.42 -77.00
C MET A 1 60.36 -6.62 -76.27
N GLN A 2 59.82 -7.86 -76.29
CA GLN A 2 58.59 -8.38 -75.60
C GLN A 2 57.32 -7.50 -75.63
N ILE A 3 56.27 -7.75 -76.43
CA ILE A 3 55.34 -8.90 -76.58
C ILE A 3 54.65 -9.33 -75.27
N CYS A 4 53.35 -8.96 -75.14
CA CYS A 4 52.19 -9.69 -74.60
C CYS A 4 50.97 -8.72 -74.71
N SER A 5 50.12 -8.76 -75.74
CA SER A 5 48.98 -9.68 -75.98
C SER A 5 48.02 -9.81 -74.78
N GLU A 6 46.86 -9.15 -74.83
CA GLU A 6 45.55 -9.82 -74.80
C GLU A 6 44.39 -8.83 -75.05
N ALA A 7 43.41 -9.34 -75.80
CA ALA A 7 42.31 -8.60 -76.39
C ALA A 7 41.19 -8.26 -75.39
N ILE A 8 40.61 -7.07 -75.57
CA ILE A 8 39.40 -6.59 -74.89
C ILE A 8 38.21 -7.45 -75.34
N GLN A 9 37.75 -8.39 -74.50
CA GLN A 9 36.44 -9.02 -74.66
C GLN A 9 35.36 -8.18 -73.97
N PHE A 10 34.61 -7.44 -74.78
CA PHE A 10 33.38 -6.79 -74.40
C PHE A 10 32.29 -7.87 -74.21
N THR A 11 32.17 -8.43 -73.01
CA THR A 11 31.03 -9.29 -72.67
C THR A 11 29.88 -8.41 -72.18
N SER A 12 28.87 -8.24 -73.05
CA SER A 12 27.60 -7.64 -72.69
C SER A 12 26.92 -8.50 -71.61
N LYS A 13 27.05 -8.12 -70.34
CA LYS A 13 26.23 -8.65 -69.26
C LYS A 13 24.79 -8.19 -69.51
N SER A 14 24.01 -9.02 -70.18
CA SER A 14 22.56 -8.85 -70.21
C SER A 14 22.05 -8.95 -68.77
N ARG A 15 21.55 -7.83 -68.23
CA ARG A 15 20.72 -7.87 -67.04
C ARG A 15 19.45 -8.61 -67.43
N SER A 16 19.39 -9.90 -67.15
CA SER A 16 18.14 -10.66 -67.25
C SER A 16 17.16 -10.06 -66.24
N THR A 17 16.10 -9.46 -66.75
CA THR A 17 14.93 -9.11 -65.93
C THR A 17 14.45 -10.39 -65.24
N PRO A 18 14.28 -10.41 -63.91
CA PRO A 18 13.80 -11.59 -63.20
C PRO A 18 12.45 -12.00 -63.78
N SER A 19 12.29 -13.28 -64.10
CA SER A 19 11.06 -13.79 -64.70
C SER A 19 9.89 -13.55 -63.74
N MET A 20 8.68 -13.36 -64.27
CA MET A 20 7.46 -13.15 -63.47
C MET A 20 7.28 -14.20 -62.35
N THR A 21 7.76 -15.43 -62.59
CA THR A 21 7.75 -16.53 -61.61
C THR A 21 8.60 -16.22 -60.37
N THR A 22 9.81 -15.69 -60.54
CA THR A 22 10.70 -15.32 -59.41
C THR A 22 10.18 -14.13 -58.60
N ARG A 23 9.50 -13.16 -59.24
CA ARG A 23 8.84 -12.04 -58.54
C ARG A 23 7.63 -12.51 -57.73
N LYS A 24 6.84 -13.43 -58.29
CA LYS A 24 5.69 -14.05 -57.60
C LYS A 24 6.14 -14.82 -56.37
N GLU A 25 7.20 -15.61 -56.47
CA GLU A 25 7.74 -16.38 -55.33
C GLU A 25 8.27 -15.47 -54.21
N ALA A 26 8.99 -14.40 -54.55
CA ALA A 26 9.46 -13.42 -53.57
C ALA A 26 8.28 -12.73 -52.85
N LEU A 27 7.25 -12.33 -53.60
CA LEU A 27 6.04 -11.74 -53.03
C LEU A 27 5.31 -12.71 -52.09
N SER A 28 5.16 -13.98 -52.47
CA SER A 28 4.54 -15.00 -51.62
C SER A 28 5.31 -15.23 -50.32
N ARG A 29 6.65 -15.19 -50.36
CA ARG A 29 7.48 -15.30 -49.15
C ARG A 29 7.29 -14.10 -48.22
N LEU A 30 7.28 -12.88 -48.77
CA LEU A 30 7.03 -11.66 -47.99
C LEU A 30 5.63 -11.67 -47.37
N ALA A 31 4.60 -12.08 -48.11
CA ALA A 31 3.25 -12.20 -47.60
C ALA A 31 3.16 -13.20 -46.42
N ARG A 32 3.85 -14.35 -46.53
CA ARG A 32 3.91 -15.33 -45.42
C ARG A 32 4.59 -14.75 -44.18
N LEU A 33 5.70 -14.04 -44.36
CA LEU A 33 6.42 -13.40 -43.26
C LEU A 33 5.54 -12.37 -42.54
N VAL A 34 4.75 -11.58 -43.27
CA VAL A 34 3.80 -10.62 -42.67
C VAL A 34 2.75 -11.33 -41.80
N VAL A 35 2.22 -12.47 -42.24
CA VAL A 35 1.24 -13.26 -41.48
C VAL A 35 1.87 -13.88 -40.23
N GLU A 36 3.09 -14.42 -40.35
CA GLU A 36 3.87 -14.95 -39.22
C GLU A 36 4.11 -13.85 -38.16
N THR A 37 4.60 -12.68 -38.56
CA THR A 37 4.84 -11.54 -37.66
C THR A 37 3.56 -11.03 -36.98
N ARG A 38 2.40 -11.04 -37.67
CA ARG A 38 1.11 -10.68 -37.05
C ARG A 38 0.71 -11.64 -35.92
N SER A 39 1.08 -12.91 -36.03
CA SER A 39 0.81 -13.90 -34.98
C SER A 39 1.71 -13.64 -33.76
N GLU A 40 2.96 -13.22 -33.98
CA GLU A 40 3.88 -12.80 -32.91
C GLU A 40 3.37 -11.56 -32.17
N ILE A 41 2.72 -10.61 -32.86
CA ILE A 41 2.12 -9.42 -32.24
C ILE A 41 1.06 -9.81 -31.19
N ARG A 42 0.16 -10.75 -31.53
CA ARG A 42 -0.87 -11.23 -30.58
C ARG A 42 -0.23 -11.88 -29.35
N ALA A 43 0.78 -12.73 -29.57
CA ALA A 43 1.52 -13.35 -28.47
C ALA A 43 2.21 -12.29 -27.60
N GLY A 44 2.81 -11.26 -28.20
CA GLY A 44 3.41 -10.14 -27.47
C GLY A 44 2.41 -9.36 -26.63
N LEU A 45 1.22 -9.06 -27.16
CA LEU A 45 0.17 -8.39 -26.40
C LEU A 45 -0.35 -9.26 -25.23
N GLN A 46 -0.38 -10.58 -25.40
CA GLN A 46 -0.73 -11.50 -24.30
C GLN A 46 0.33 -11.49 -23.19
N VAL A 47 1.61 -11.34 -23.54
CA VAL A 47 2.69 -11.16 -22.57
C VAL A 47 2.49 -9.83 -21.82
N VAL A 48 2.22 -8.73 -22.52
CA VAL A 48 1.95 -7.43 -21.90
C VAL A 48 0.76 -7.50 -20.93
N GLU A 49 -0.33 -8.20 -21.31
CA GLU A 49 -1.46 -8.43 -20.40
C GLU A 49 -1.05 -9.13 -19.11
N ASN A 50 -0.25 -10.20 -19.22
CA ASN A 50 0.21 -10.96 -18.06
C ASN A 50 1.13 -10.11 -17.17
N ASP A 51 2.08 -9.40 -17.77
CA ASP A 51 3.02 -8.53 -17.04
C ASP A 51 2.27 -7.42 -16.29
N LEU A 52 1.26 -6.80 -16.92
CA LEU A 52 0.38 -5.82 -16.28
C LEU A 52 -0.38 -6.43 -15.11
N ARG A 53 -1.03 -7.58 -15.33
CA ARG A 53 -1.82 -8.29 -14.31
C ARG A 53 -0.98 -8.68 -13.11
N GLU A 54 0.24 -9.17 -13.33
CA GLU A 54 1.17 -9.50 -12.25
C GLU A 54 1.63 -8.25 -11.49
N SER A 55 1.94 -7.17 -12.22
CA SER A 55 2.46 -5.92 -11.64
C SER A 55 1.48 -5.19 -10.74
N VAL A 56 0.17 -5.29 -11.03
CA VAL A 56 -0.89 -4.61 -10.26
C VAL A 56 -1.76 -5.58 -9.45
N SER A 57 -1.29 -6.81 -9.21
CA SER A 57 -2.04 -7.83 -8.48
C SER A 57 -2.53 -7.31 -7.12
N GLY A 58 -3.84 -7.43 -6.87
CA GLY A 58 -4.50 -6.93 -5.66
C GLY A 58 -4.93 -5.46 -5.73
N LEU A 59 -4.74 -4.78 -6.85
CA LEU A 59 -5.23 -3.42 -7.10
C LEU A 59 -6.35 -3.42 -8.14
N ASP A 60 -7.40 -2.63 -7.87
CA ASP A 60 -8.46 -2.36 -8.85
C ASP A 60 -8.02 -1.22 -9.78
N VAL A 61 -7.40 -1.56 -10.92
CA VAL A 61 -6.81 -0.60 -11.86
C VAL A 61 -7.57 -0.62 -13.17
N TYR A 62 -8.00 0.56 -13.62
CA TYR A 62 -8.55 0.77 -14.95
C TYR A 62 -7.73 1.86 -15.64
N ALA A 63 -7.19 1.57 -16.83
CA ALA A 63 -6.35 2.51 -17.57
C ALA A 63 -6.51 2.37 -19.09
N CYS A 64 -6.50 3.49 -19.79
CA CYS A 64 -6.53 3.58 -21.25
C CYS A 64 -5.23 4.17 -21.76
N GLY A 65 -4.64 3.55 -22.78
CA GLY A 65 -3.54 4.13 -23.54
C GLY A 65 -4.02 5.23 -24.49
N GLN A 66 -3.10 5.74 -25.31
CA GLN A 66 -3.40 6.77 -26.29
C GLN A 66 -4.32 6.26 -27.40
N ARG A 67 -5.06 7.19 -28.00
CA ARG A 67 -5.87 6.94 -29.20
C ARG A 67 -4.98 6.74 -30.43
N ILE A 68 -5.25 5.67 -31.18
CA ILE A 68 -4.60 5.31 -32.43
C ILE A 68 -5.62 5.33 -33.56
N THR A 69 -5.36 6.13 -34.59
CA THR A 69 -6.21 6.18 -35.79
C THR A 69 -6.02 4.94 -36.66
N PHE A 70 -7.11 4.26 -36.98
CA PHE A 70 -7.12 3.08 -37.85
C PHE A 70 -7.22 3.49 -39.31
N GLY A 71 -8.10 4.42 -39.64
CA GLY A 71 -8.29 4.85 -41.01
C GLY A 71 -9.42 5.86 -41.16
N ARG A 72 -9.59 6.34 -42.40
CA ARG A 72 -10.68 7.23 -42.77
C ARG A 72 -11.88 6.38 -43.25
N ILE A 73 -13.06 6.63 -42.68
CA ILE A 73 -14.32 5.98 -43.06
C ILE A 73 -15.06 6.83 -44.11
N ASP A 74 -15.11 8.15 -43.92
CA ASP A 74 -15.78 9.11 -44.82
C ASP A 74 -14.96 10.42 -44.92
N GLU A 75 -15.41 11.41 -45.72
CA GLU A 75 -14.71 12.68 -45.97
C GLU A 75 -14.27 13.38 -44.67
N ASP A 76 -15.16 13.42 -43.68
CA ASP A 76 -14.95 14.01 -42.35
C ASP A 76 -15.02 12.97 -41.21
N ALA A 77 -14.81 11.68 -41.51
CA ALA A 77 -14.92 10.62 -40.49
C ALA A 77 -13.75 9.65 -40.41
N TRP A 78 -13.32 9.34 -39.18
CA TRP A 78 -12.20 8.45 -38.88
C TRP A 78 -12.56 7.41 -37.84
N GLU A 79 -12.05 6.19 -38.04
CA GLU A 79 -12.06 5.12 -37.06
C GLU A 79 -10.78 5.16 -36.23
N TYR A 80 -10.88 4.90 -34.93
CA TYR A 80 -9.74 4.79 -34.03
C TYR A 80 -10.01 3.78 -32.92
N GLY A 81 -8.93 3.39 -32.25
CA GLY A 81 -9.03 2.63 -31.03
C GLY A 81 -7.86 2.86 -30.10
N MET A 82 -7.92 2.24 -28.94
CA MET A 82 -6.88 2.30 -27.92
C MET A 82 -6.82 0.98 -27.15
N LEU A 83 -5.64 0.70 -26.61
CA LEU A 83 -5.49 -0.38 -25.64
C LEU A 83 -6.03 0.08 -24.29
N ASN A 84 -6.69 -0.84 -23.60
CA ASN A 84 -7.25 -0.62 -22.28
C ASN A 84 -6.93 -1.81 -21.39
N PHE A 85 -6.59 -1.55 -20.14
CA PHE A 85 -6.38 -2.57 -19.13
C PHE A 85 -7.37 -2.36 -17.99
N ASP A 86 -8.13 -3.41 -17.64
CA ASP A 86 -9.21 -3.33 -16.64
C ASP A 86 -8.86 -3.97 -15.29
N GLY A 87 -7.57 -4.22 -15.07
CA GLY A 87 -7.05 -4.88 -13.88
C GLY A 87 -6.85 -6.37 -14.10
N ASN A 88 -7.54 -6.96 -15.08
CA ASN A 88 -7.41 -8.37 -15.41
C ASN A 88 -7.06 -8.58 -16.88
N HIS A 89 -7.71 -7.90 -17.81
CA HIS A 89 -7.62 -8.15 -19.24
C HIS A 89 -7.13 -6.94 -20.01
N LEU A 90 -6.32 -7.20 -21.03
CA LEU A 90 -5.98 -6.25 -22.07
C LEU A 90 -7.10 -6.29 -23.14
N ARG A 91 -7.74 -5.16 -23.32
CA ARG A 91 -8.91 -4.97 -24.17
C ARG A 91 -8.61 -3.90 -25.21
N ILE A 92 -9.44 -3.88 -26.23
CA ILE A 92 -9.39 -2.90 -27.32
C ILE A 92 -10.70 -2.15 -27.30
N LEU A 93 -10.61 -0.83 -27.14
CA LEU A 93 -11.74 0.09 -27.25
C LEU A 93 -11.69 0.70 -28.64
N THR A 94 -12.78 0.60 -29.39
CA THR A 94 -12.91 1.20 -30.73
C THR A 94 -14.10 2.13 -30.79
N SER A 95 -13.97 3.22 -31.54
CA SER A 95 -15.07 4.11 -31.90
C SER A 95 -14.73 4.88 -33.17
N ASP A 96 -15.66 5.69 -33.64
CA ASP A 96 -15.45 6.59 -34.76
C ASP A 96 -15.94 8.01 -34.46
N THR A 97 -15.52 8.95 -35.30
CA THR A 97 -15.86 10.37 -35.15
C THR A 97 -17.37 10.65 -35.22
N MET A 98 -18.16 9.81 -35.90
CA MET A 98 -19.62 9.99 -35.97
C MET A 98 -20.27 9.57 -34.65
N GLU A 99 -19.82 8.45 -34.08
CA GLU A 99 -20.20 8.03 -32.72
C GLU A 99 -19.80 9.10 -31.71
N ASP A 100 -18.55 9.57 -31.71
CA ASP A 100 -18.09 10.66 -30.82
C ASP A 100 -18.91 11.94 -30.98
N ALA A 101 -19.31 12.30 -32.21
CA ALA A 101 -20.12 13.49 -32.47
C ALA A 101 -21.50 13.42 -31.79
N GLN A 102 -22.10 12.23 -31.73
CA GLN A 102 -23.34 12.01 -30.98
C GLN A 102 -23.13 12.23 -29.46
N TYR A 103 -21.90 12.04 -28.98
CA TYR A 103 -21.47 12.24 -27.60
C TYR A 103 -20.72 13.57 -27.36
N ARG A 104 -20.93 14.59 -28.22
CA ARG A 104 -20.32 15.94 -28.11
C ARG A 104 -18.79 15.95 -28.21
N GLY A 105 -18.20 15.03 -28.98
CA GLY A 105 -16.78 15.01 -29.30
C GLY A 105 -15.89 14.37 -28.22
N THR A 106 -16.49 13.78 -27.19
CA THR A 106 -15.76 12.98 -26.19
C THR A 106 -16.40 11.58 -26.13
N PRO A 107 -15.66 10.51 -26.48
CA PRO A 107 -16.14 9.17 -26.22
C PRO A 107 -16.18 8.98 -24.71
N TYR A 108 -17.35 8.66 -24.18
CA TYR A 108 -17.41 8.03 -22.87
C TYR A 108 -17.06 6.56 -23.07
N GLU A 109 -16.27 5.95 -22.18
CA GLU A 109 -15.87 4.54 -22.35
C GLU A 109 -17.08 3.59 -22.45
N GLY A 110 -18.21 3.93 -21.83
CA GLY A 110 -19.47 3.20 -21.96
C GLY A 110 -20.16 3.31 -23.33
N SER A 111 -19.72 4.24 -24.19
CA SER A 111 -20.19 4.37 -25.58
C SER A 111 -19.21 3.79 -26.60
N MET A 112 -18.01 3.38 -26.18
CA MET A 112 -17.05 2.72 -27.06
C MET A 112 -17.34 1.23 -27.17
N THR A 113 -17.03 0.63 -28.31
CA THR A 113 -17.09 -0.81 -28.47
C THR A 113 -15.87 -1.46 -27.82
N VAL A 114 -16.09 -2.28 -26.80
CA VAL A 114 -15.04 -3.04 -26.11
C VAL A 114 -14.91 -4.42 -26.71
N ARG A 115 -13.69 -4.84 -27.05
CA ARG A 115 -13.36 -6.18 -27.53
C ARG A 115 -12.17 -6.76 -26.78
N TYR A 116 -12.22 -8.05 -26.49
CA TYR A 116 -11.06 -8.79 -26.02
C TYR A 116 -10.11 -9.07 -27.18
N LEU A 117 -8.83 -9.30 -26.86
CA LEU A 117 -7.82 -9.65 -27.85
C LEU A 117 -8.19 -10.90 -28.68
N SER A 118 -8.90 -11.86 -28.06
CA SER A 118 -9.41 -13.08 -28.72
C SER A 118 -10.46 -12.79 -29.80
N ASP A 119 -11.21 -11.71 -29.63
CA ASP A 119 -12.39 -11.41 -30.46
C ASP A 119 -12.09 -10.36 -31.53
N PHE A 120 -10.88 -9.78 -31.50
CA PHE A 120 -10.44 -8.74 -32.42
C PHE A 120 -9.73 -9.33 -33.63
N ASN A 121 -10.44 -9.44 -34.77
CA ASN A 121 -9.98 -10.14 -35.97
C ASN A 121 -9.25 -9.26 -37.00
N ASP A 122 -9.02 -7.98 -36.71
CA ASP A 122 -8.34 -7.05 -37.63
C ASP A 122 -6.84 -6.95 -37.30
N ASP A 123 -6.03 -7.76 -37.97
CA ASP A 123 -4.57 -7.78 -37.73
C ASP A 123 -3.87 -6.48 -38.14
N GLU A 124 -4.42 -5.70 -39.09
CA GLU A 124 -3.79 -4.46 -39.51
C GLU A 124 -3.94 -3.39 -38.42
N ASN A 125 -5.15 -3.24 -37.89
CA ASN A 125 -5.42 -2.31 -36.80
C ASN A 125 -4.78 -2.79 -35.50
N LEU A 126 -4.70 -4.10 -35.27
CA LEU A 126 -3.95 -4.65 -34.14
C LEU A 126 -2.46 -4.32 -34.22
N THR A 127 -1.87 -4.35 -35.42
CA THR A 127 -0.47 -3.95 -35.64
C THR A 127 -0.25 -2.47 -35.27
N LYS A 128 -1.22 -1.59 -35.59
CA LYS A 128 -1.15 -0.16 -35.21
C LYS A 128 -1.23 0.02 -33.69
N LEU A 129 -2.12 -0.73 -33.02
CA LEU A 129 -2.27 -0.72 -31.56
C LEU A 129 -1.05 -1.30 -30.82
N ALA A 130 -0.34 -2.23 -31.44
CA ALA A 130 0.88 -2.82 -30.89
C ALA A 130 2.14 -1.98 -31.15
N SER A 131 1.99 -0.76 -31.67
CA SER A 131 3.12 0.15 -31.85
C SER A 131 3.77 0.48 -30.49
N PRO A 132 5.10 0.71 -30.44
CA PRO A 132 5.79 1.01 -29.18
C PRO A 132 5.16 2.17 -28.42
N ALA A 133 4.82 3.26 -29.10
CA ALA A 133 4.19 4.43 -28.49
C ALA A 133 2.83 4.09 -27.84
N SER A 134 2.03 3.21 -28.47
CA SER A 134 0.75 2.77 -27.91
C SER A 134 0.93 1.94 -26.64
N ILE A 135 1.86 0.98 -26.66
CA ILE A 135 2.19 0.16 -25.49
C ILE A 135 2.73 1.03 -24.35
N ASP A 136 3.69 1.91 -24.63
CA ASP A 136 4.28 2.81 -23.64
C ASP A 136 3.21 3.72 -23.02
N SER A 137 2.27 4.23 -23.82
CA SER A 137 1.18 5.07 -23.31
C SER A 137 0.26 4.32 -22.34
N LEU A 138 0.02 3.02 -22.57
CA LEU A 138 -0.78 2.20 -21.66
C LEU A 138 -0.05 1.98 -20.33
N TRP A 139 1.25 1.66 -20.38
CA TRP A 139 2.06 1.49 -19.17
C TRP A 139 2.10 2.77 -18.34
N LEU A 140 2.27 3.93 -18.98
CA LEU A 140 2.23 5.22 -18.30
C LEU A 140 0.87 5.49 -17.65
N ALA A 141 -0.23 5.17 -18.34
CA ALA A 141 -1.58 5.33 -17.79
C ALA A 141 -1.82 4.41 -16.57
N VAL A 142 -1.31 3.17 -16.62
CA VAL A 142 -1.37 2.24 -15.48
C VAL A 142 -0.53 2.76 -14.31
N GLU A 143 0.69 3.23 -14.58
CA GLU A 143 1.57 3.80 -13.55
C GLU A 143 0.93 5.01 -12.86
N GLU A 144 0.32 5.91 -13.64
CA GLU A 144 -0.40 7.07 -13.11
C GLU A 144 -1.53 6.65 -12.17
N LYS A 145 -2.33 5.65 -12.55
CA LYS A 145 -3.43 5.12 -11.73
C LYS A 145 -2.95 4.47 -10.44
N VAL A 146 -1.85 3.73 -10.48
CA VAL A 146 -1.23 3.16 -9.27
C VAL A 146 -0.69 4.28 -8.35
N ARG A 147 -0.08 5.31 -8.93
CA ARG A 147 0.45 6.47 -8.19
C ARG A 147 -0.65 7.28 -7.50
N GLU A 148 -1.79 7.47 -8.16
CA GLU A 148 -2.99 8.10 -7.60
C GLU A 148 -3.46 7.35 -6.35
N LYS A 149 -3.68 6.04 -6.46
CA LYS A 149 -4.09 5.19 -5.32
C LYS A 149 -3.08 5.17 -4.19
N LEU A 150 -1.77 5.15 -4.50
CA LEU A 150 -0.73 5.26 -3.49
C LEU A 150 -0.80 6.59 -2.73
N GLY A 151 -1.11 7.68 -3.44
CA GLY A 151 -1.33 8.99 -2.85
C GLY A 151 -2.52 8.99 -1.88
N GLU A 152 -3.65 8.44 -2.30
CA GLU A 152 -4.86 8.31 -1.48
C GLU A 152 -4.60 7.48 -0.21
N ALA A 153 -3.99 6.30 -0.36
CA ALA A 153 -3.66 5.42 0.75
C ALA A 153 -2.70 6.08 1.75
N LYS A 154 -1.67 6.78 1.28
CA LYS A 154 -0.74 7.53 2.14
C LYS A 154 -1.42 8.66 2.88
N SER A 155 -2.28 9.43 2.22
CA SER A 155 -3.05 10.50 2.85
C SER A 155 -3.97 9.96 3.94
N ALA A 156 -4.68 8.86 3.68
CA ALA A 156 -5.52 8.22 4.67
C ALA A 156 -4.71 7.71 5.87
N ALA A 157 -3.59 7.02 5.62
CA ALA A 157 -2.69 6.55 6.68
C ALA A 157 -2.14 7.71 7.53
N ARG A 158 -1.79 8.83 6.90
CA ARG A 158 -1.33 10.04 7.60
C ARG A 158 -2.42 10.64 8.48
N LEU A 159 -3.64 10.81 7.99
CA LEU A 159 -4.76 11.31 8.79
C LEU A 159 -5.04 10.42 10.01
N LEU A 160 -4.96 9.10 9.83
CA LEU A 160 -5.10 8.15 10.94
C LEU A 160 -3.94 8.27 11.95
N SER A 161 -2.72 8.53 11.48
CA SER A 161 -1.57 8.80 12.36
C SER A 161 -1.75 10.12 13.12
N GLU A 162 -2.15 11.20 12.44
CA GLU A 162 -2.38 12.51 13.07
C GLU A 162 -3.49 12.42 14.15
N PHE A 163 -4.58 11.70 13.86
CA PHE A 163 -5.63 11.45 14.86
C PHE A 163 -5.12 10.63 16.06
N SER A 164 -4.20 9.70 15.83
CA SER A 164 -3.53 8.97 16.90
C SER A 164 -2.61 9.89 17.72
N ASP A 165 -1.96 10.87 17.09
CA ASP A 165 -1.07 11.81 17.75
C ASP A 165 -1.85 12.84 18.59
N ASP A 166 -3.04 13.26 18.17
CA ASP A 166 -3.94 14.12 18.96
C ASP A 166 -4.40 13.43 20.26
N GLN A 167 -4.79 12.14 20.19
CA GLN A 167 -5.11 11.34 21.36
C GLN A 167 -3.92 11.27 22.32
N SER A 168 -2.74 11.11 21.73
CA SER A 168 -1.50 11.06 22.47
C SER A 168 -1.11 12.39 23.13
N GLU A 169 -1.34 13.56 22.51
CA GLU A 169 -1.13 14.86 23.17
C GLU A 169 -2.05 15.02 24.38
N SER A 170 -3.28 14.51 24.31
CA SER A 170 -4.17 14.49 25.47
C SER A 170 -3.62 13.61 26.59
N ILE A 171 -3.05 12.44 26.26
CA ILE A 171 -2.42 11.54 27.25
C ILE A 171 -1.22 12.23 27.90
N ASP A 172 -0.35 12.86 27.12
CA ASP A 172 0.81 13.61 27.60
C ASP A 172 0.39 14.71 28.57
N ARG A 173 -0.61 15.53 28.19
CA ARG A 173 -1.14 16.61 29.03
C ARG A 173 -1.74 16.09 30.34
N ASP A 174 -2.53 15.02 30.29
CA ASP A 174 -3.16 14.45 31.47
C ASP A 174 -2.14 13.83 32.43
N LEU A 175 -1.11 13.15 31.90
CA LEU A 175 -0.01 12.62 32.69
C LEU A 175 0.77 13.74 33.37
N SER A 176 1.19 14.79 32.64
CA SER A 176 1.85 15.96 33.22
C SER A 176 1.01 16.63 34.31
N GLY A 177 -0.32 16.70 34.14
CA GLY A 177 -1.22 17.26 35.15
C GLY A 177 -1.41 16.39 36.41
N LEU A 178 -1.08 15.10 36.34
CA LEU A 178 -1.24 14.13 37.43
C LEU A 178 0.06 13.79 38.15
N MET A 179 1.20 13.97 37.49
CA MET A 179 2.51 13.60 38.00
C MET A 179 3.18 14.81 38.67
N GLN A 180 3.48 14.71 39.97
CA GLN A 180 4.27 15.74 40.65
C GLN A 180 5.77 15.45 40.46
N GLY A 181 6.38 16.14 39.49
CA GLY A 181 7.83 16.17 39.27
C GLY A 181 8.31 15.46 38.00
N ASP A 182 9.54 15.79 37.60
CA ASP A 182 10.23 15.37 36.37
C ASP A 182 10.32 13.84 36.11
N TYR A 183 9.94 13.03 37.08
CA TYR A 183 9.97 11.56 37.19
C TYR A 183 9.89 10.73 35.88
N PHE A 184 8.89 9.86 35.74
CA PHE A 184 7.52 10.18 35.34
C PHE A 184 7.42 10.93 34.03
N GLU A 185 7.49 12.26 34.00
CA GLU A 185 7.48 12.98 32.71
C GLU A 185 8.64 12.56 31.81
N LYS A 186 9.87 12.47 32.34
CA LYS A 186 11.05 12.02 31.57
C LYS A 186 10.94 10.56 31.14
N GLN A 187 10.41 9.68 32.00
CA GLN A 187 10.20 8.27 31.64
C GLN A 187 9.18 8.11 30.51
N TRP A 188 8.08 8.85 30.58
CA TRP A 188 7.04 8.85 29.56
C TRP A 188 7.55 9.42 28.23
N ALA A 189 8.12 10.63 28.25
CA ALA A 189 8.67 11.26 27.06
C ALA A 189 9.78 10.40 26.42
N GLY A 190 10.64 9.79 27.24
CA GLY A 190 11.67 8.87 26.76
C GLY A 190 11.11 7.60 26.11
N ALA A 191 10.03 7.02 26.67
CA ALA A 191 9.36 5.86 26.06
C ALA A 191 8.72 6.23 24.71
N ARG A 192 8.17 7.44 24.62
CA ARG A 192 7.49 7.94 23.43
C ARG A 192 8.45 8.26 22.29
N LEU A 193 9.51 9.02 22.57
CA LEU A 193 10.53 9.37 21.58
C LEU A 193 11.22 8.14 20.99
N ALA A 194 11.31 7.06 21.76
CA ALA A 194 11.89 5.81 21.29
C ALA A 194 11.01 5.07 20.25
N ILE A 195 9.71 5.36 20.10
CA ILE A 195 8.82 4.59 19.22
C ILE A 195 9.36 4.51 17.78
N ASP A 196 9.76 5.67 17.23
CA ASP A 196 10.21 5.79 15.84
C ASP A 196 11.72 5.60 15.68
N ILE A 197 12.48 5.56 16.78
CA ILE A 197 13.94 5.38 16.80
C ILE A 197 14.32 3.92 17.06
N ASP A 198 13.72 3.33 18.09
CA ASP A 198 13.92 1.95 18.54
C ASP A 198 12.64 1.47 19.24
N ALA A 199 11.73 0.89 18.45
CA ALA A 199 10.45 0.39 18.92
C ALA A 199 10.60 -0.66 20.04
N SER A 200 11.67 -1.44 20.04
CA SER A 200 11.97 -2.43 21.07
C SER A 200 12.40 -1.77 22.39
N ASP A 201 13.18 -0.69 22.32
CA ASP A 201 13.51 0.14 23.49
C ASP A 201 12.26 0.86 24.02
N SER A 202 11.40 1.36 23.14
CA SER A 202 10.11 1.96 23.53
C SER A 202 9.24 1.01 24.34
N LEU A 203 9.13 -0.27 23.95
CA LEU A 203 8.40 -1.28 24.73
C LEU A 203 9.01 -1.49 26.11
N THR A 204 10.35 -1.54 26.20
CA THR A 204 11.06 -1.67 27.49
C THR A 204 10.76 -0.48 28.40
N ARG A 205 10.90 0.75 27.89
CA ARG A 205 10.65 1.99 28.64
C ARG A 205 9.18 2.13 29.04
N THR A 206 8.26 1.76 28.16
CA THR A 206 6.81 1.78 28.43
C THR A 206 6.45 0.86 29.60
N ASN A 207 6.96 -0.37 29.63
CA ASN A 207 6.75 -1.27 30.76
C ASN A 207 7.40 -0.73 32.04
N GLN A 208 8.64 -0.21 31.98
CA GLN A 208 9.30 0.40 33.13
C GLN A 208 8.49 1.57 33.71
N PHE A 209 7.94 2.42 32.86
CA PHE A 209 7.06 3.53 33.24
C PHE A 209 5.82 3.02 34.00
N LEU A 210 5.10 2.03 33.46
CA LEU A 210 3.94 1.44 34.14
C LEU A 210 4.31 0.85 35.51
N GLU A 211 5.44 0.15 35.60
CA GLU A 211 5.91 -0.39 36.86
C GLU A 211 6.23 0.72 37.88
N SER A 212 6.85 1.82 37.44
CA SER A 212 7.10 2.99 38.29
C SER A 212 5.79 3.61 38.80
N VAL A 213 4.80 3.78 37.93
CA VAL A 213 3.47 4.32 38.30
C VAL A 213 2.79 3.43 39.32
N CYS A 214 2.77 2.12 39.09
CA CYS A 214 2.17 1.17 40.03
C CYS A 214 2.90 1.15 41.38
N ARG A 215 4.23 1.18 41.39
CA ARG A 215 5.02 1.25 42.63
C ARG A 215 4.71 2.52 43.42
N HIS A 216 4.62 3.66 42.74
CA HIS A 216 4.27 4.94 43.37
C HIS A 216 2.86 4.92 43.96
N TYR A 217 1.89 4.36 43.24
CA TYR A 217 0.55 4.16 43.78
C TYR A 217 0.58 3.36 45.10
N LEU A 218 1.24 2.20 45.08
CA LEU A 218 1.28 1.28 46.23
C LEU A 218 2.04 1.90 47.42
N ASP A 219 3.11 2.64 47.16
CA ASP A 219 3.87 3.35 48.18
C ASP A 219 3.03 4.45 48.86
N MET A 220 2.35 5.29 48.07
CA MET A 220 1.46 6.33 48.58
C MET A 220 0.26 5.76 49.35
N ARG A 221 -0.20 4.56 48.96
CA ARG A 221 -1.26 3.82 49.66
C ARG A 221 -0.77 2.97 50.82
N LYS A 222 0.55 2.87 51.04
CA LYS A 222 1.20 2.05 52.07
C LYS A 222 0.83 0.56 51.96
N ILE A 223 0.71 0.06 50.74
CA ILE A 223 0.40 -1.35 50.47
C ILE A 223 1.73 -2.10 50.30
N PRO A 224 2.01 -3.13 51.12
CA PRO A 224 3.27 -3.84 51.06
C PRO A 224 3.43 -4.62 49.74
N LEU A 225 4.60 -4.51 49.13
CA LEU A 225 4.97 -5.28 47.95
C LEU A 225 5.44 -6.68 48.37
N GLY A 226 4.96 -7.71 47.67
CA GLY A 226 5.46 -9.08 47.80
C GLY A 226 6.89 -9.26 47.30
N SER A 227 7.39 -10.50 47.36
CA SER A 227 8.77 -10.87 46.97
C SER A 227 9.02 -10.82 45.45
N LYS A 228 7.97 -10.90 44.64
CA LYS A 228 8.03 -10.74 43.18
C LYS A 228 7.40 -9.39 42.78
N LYS A 229 8.05 -8.69 41.84
CA LYS A 229 7.75 -7.29 41.46
C LYS A 229 7.54 -7.15 39.95
N THR A 230 6.87 -8.12 39.34
CA THR A 230 6.50 -8.06 37.92
C THR A 230 5.38 -7.06 37.69
N ILE A 231 5.26 -6.50 36.48
CA ILE A 231 4.13 -5.61 36.14
C ILE A 231 2.77 -6.26 36.43
N THR A 232 2.63 -7.57 36.20
CA THR A 232 1.43 -8.36 36.48
C THR A 232 1.04 -8.30 37.96
N GLU A 233 2.00 -8.47 38.87
CA GLU A 233 1.73 -8.43 40.32
C GLU A 233 1.42 -7.01 40.79
N LEU A 234 2.15 -6.03 40.25
CA LEU A 234 1.96 -4.63 40.57
C LEU A 234 0.56 -4.14 40.16
N ILE A 235 0.13 -4.39 38.91
CA ILE A 235 -1.17 -3.92 38.43
C ILE A 235 -2.34 -4.63 39.14
N ASN A 236 -2.18 -5.90 39.50
CA ASN A 236 -3.19 -6.62 40.25
C ASN A 236 -3.42 -5.96 41.62
N ALA A 237 -2.34 -5.71 42.37
CA ALA A 237 -2.44 -5.06 43.69
C ALA A 237 -3.03 -3.64 43.60
N VAL A 238 -2.68 -2.87 42.57
CA VAL A 238 -3.22 -1.53 42.34
C VAL A 238 -4.73 -1.57 42.08
N VAL A 239 -5.17 -2.40 41.12
CA VAL A 239 -6.58 -2.47 40.72
C VAL A 239 -7.46 -3.04 41.84
N ASP A 240 -6.93 -3.97 42.64
CA ASP A 240 -7.66 -4.54 43.78
C ASP A 240 -7.91 -3.52 44.91
N ASP A 241 -7.12 -2.43 44.95
CA ASP A 241 -7.27 -1.33 45.92
C ASP A 241 -8.06 -0.12 45.36
N PHE A 242 -8.56 -0.19 44.13
CA PHE A 242 -9.46 0.84 43.61
C PHE A 242 -10.76 0.91 44.41
N SER A 243 -11.19 2.13 44.73
CA SER A 243 -12.51 2.34 45.34
C SER A 243 -13.62 1.80 44.44
N PRO A 244 -14.71 1.26 45.02
CA PRO A 244 -15.90 0.89 44.27
C PRO A 244 -16.37 2.05 43.39
N ILE A 245 -16.61 1.77 42.10
CA ILE A 245 -17.18 2.75 41.18
C ILE A 245 -18.68 2.75 41.39
N ILE A 246 -19.22 3.88 41.82
CA ILE A 246 -20.66 4.08 42.06
C ILE A 246 -21.24 4.83 40.86
N ILE A 247 -22.27 4.27 40.22
CA ILE A 247 -22.98 4.91 39.12
C ILE A 247 -23.99 5.93 39.69
N PRO A 248 -24.13 7.14 39.11
CA PRO A 248 -24.94 8.21 39.70
C PRO A 248 -26.40 7.88 39.96
N ASP A 249 -26.99 6.95 39.19
CA ASP A 249 -28.39 6.51 39.33
C ASP A 249 -28.58 5.38 40.35
N GLY A 250 -27.51 4.88 40.97
CA GLY A 250 -27.54 3.80 41.95
C GLY A 250 -27.67 2.40 41.37
N THR A 251 -27.65 2.24 40.04
CA THR A 251 -27.75 0.92 39.40
C THR A 251 -26.49 0.08 39.66
N ASP A 252 -26.67 -1.18 40.06
CA ASP A 252 -25.57 -2.11 40.30
C ASP A 252 -24.99 -2.64 38.97
N HIS A 253 -23.90 -2.01 38.54
CA HIS A 253 -23.07 -2.45 37.42
C HIS A 253 -21.74 -3.08 37.87
N SER A 254 -21.67 -3.58 39.10
CA SER A 254 -20.42 -4.08 39.70
C SER A 254 -19.75 -5.19 38.87
N LYS A 255 -20.54 -6.05 38.20
CA LYS A 255 -20.01 -7.10 37.33
C LYS A 255 -19.34 -6.54 36.07
N ASP A 256 -19.97 -5.58 35.40
CA ASP A 256 -19.46 -4.97 34.17
C ASP A 256 -18.21 -4.13 34.47
N ILE A 257 -18.24 -3.38 35.59
CA ILE A 257 -17.08 -2.63 36.10
C ILE A 257 -15.91 -3.56 36.40
N LYS A 258 -16.14 -4.70 37.07
CA LYS A 258 -15.09 -5.70 37.32
C LYS A 258 -14.51 -6.23 36.02
N SER A 259 -15.33 -6.47 35.00
CA SER A 259 -14.84 -6.92 33.69
C SER A 259 -13.97 -5.86 33.01
N LEU A 260 -14.37 -4.59 33.07
CA LEU A 260 -13.59 -3.49 32.52
C LEU A 260 -12.24 -3.32 33.23
N LEU A 261 -12.23 -3.42 34.56
CA LEU A 261 -11.00 -3.43 35.35
C LEU A 261 -10.13 -4.66 35.07
N GLY A 262 -10.74 -5.79 34.70
CA GLY A 262 -10.02 -6.94 34.14
C GLY A 262 -9.26 -6.57 32.86
N GLY A 263 -9.87 -5.79 31.96
CA GLY A 263 -9.22 -5.25 30.77
C GLY A 263 -7.98 -4.40 31.09
N VAL A 264 -8.05 -3.55 32.12
CA VAL A 264 -6.90 -2.75 32.60
C VAL A 264 -5.74 -3.67 33.02
N LYS A 265 -6.02 -4.74 33.76
CA LYS A 265 -5.01 -5.75 34.14
C LYS A 265 -4.41 -6.42 32.91
N SER A 266 -5.24 -6.84 31.95
CA SER A 266 -4.81 -7.50 30.72
C SER A 266 -3.90 -6.62 29.86
N ILE A 267 -4.18 -5.32 29.76
CA ILE A 267 -3.33 -4.36 29.03
C ILE A 267 -1.92 -4.33 29.63
N ALA A 268 -1.81 -4.10 30.94
CA ALA A 268 -0.51 -4.00 31.62
C ALA A 268 0.28 -5.32 31.56
N GLN A 269 -0.41 -6.46 31.67
CA GLN A 269 0.19 -7.79 31.48
C GLN A 269 0.71 -7.96 30.04
N GLY A 270 -0.09 -7.56 29.05
CA GLY A 270 0.29 -7.55 27.63
C GLY A 270 1.55 -6.73 27.38
N THR A 271 1.65 -5.52 27.95
CA THR A 271 2.86 -4.69 27.88
C THR A 271 4.09 -5.43 28.43
N GLY A 272 3.97 -6.13 29.55
CA GLY A 272 5.06 -6.93 30.14
C GLY A 272 5.50 -8.12 29.27
N VAL A 273 4.54 -8.78 28.63
CA VAL A 273 4.79 -9.87 27.67
C VAL A 273 5.50 -9.33 26.43
N LEU A 274 5.03 -8.20 25.88
CA LEU A 274 5.67 -7.53 24.74
C LEU A 274 7.12 -7.13 25.04
N ARG A 275 7.41 -6.57 26.22
CA ARG A 275 8.79 -6.31 26.64
C ARG A 275 9.65 -7.58 26.66
N THR A 276 9.10 -8.68 27.17
CA THR A 276 9.85 -9.95 27.29
C THR A 276 10.20 -10.54 25.93
N HIS A 277 9.29 -10.46 24.96
CA HIS A 277 9.46 -11.12 23.66
C HIS A 277 10.02 -10.21 22.56
N LEU A 278 9.76 -8.91 22.63
CA LEU A 278 10.09 -7.93 21.58
C LEU A 278 10.90 -6.74 22.11
N GLY A 279 11.23 -6.71 23.40
CA GLY A 279 12.01 -5.63 24.01
C GLY A 279 13.51 -5.92 24.02
N THR A 280 14.29 -4.89 24.35
CA THR A 280 15.76 -4.92 24.41
C THR A 280 16.35 -5.84 25.49
N ALA A 281 15.52 -6.42 26.37
CA ALA A 281 15.96 -7.14 27.56
C ALA A 281 16.56 -8.53 27.29
N HIS A 282 16.41 -9.11 26.08
CA HIS A 282 16.79 -10.50 25.82
C HIS A 282 17.45 -10.80 24.46
N GLY A 283 18.16 -9.85 23.83
CA GLY A 283 19.13 -10.14 22.76
C GLY A 283 18.67 -11.03 21.60
N GLY A 284 17.36 -11.11 21.34
CA GLY A 284 16.78 -11.96 20.31
C GLY A 284 16.60 -11.20 19.00
N ASP A 285 16.67 -11.91 17.88
CA ASP A 285 16.56 -11.38 16.51
C ASP A 285 15.19 -10.76 16.15
N LYS A 286 14.29 -10.57 17.13
CA LYS A 286 12.93 -10.08 16.92
C LYS A 286 12.81 -8.61 17.34
N VAL A 287 12.71 -7.75 16.34
CA VAL A 287 12.52 -6.30 16.50
C VAL A 287 11.02 -5.99 16.50
N ALA A 288 10.58 -5.15 17.43
CA ALA A 288 9.21 -4.64 17.43
C ALA A 288 8.98 -3.69 16.24
N ASN A 289 7.76 -3.66 15.69
CA ASN A 289 7.38 -2.58 14.77
C ASN A 289 6.90 -1.34 15.56
N ALA A 290 7.04 -0.17 14.94
CA ALA A 290 6.62 1.10 15.55
C ALA A 290 5.13 1.11 15.91
N ASP A 291 4.27 0.48 15.11
CA ASP A 291 2.83 0.44 15.35
C ASP A 291 2.45 -0.30 16.65
N ILE A 292 3.05 -1.46 16.93
CA ILE A 292 2.81 -2.20 18.18
C ILE A 292 3.41 -1.45 19.37
N ALA A 293 4.59 -0.84 19.21
CA ALA A 293 5.18 -0.01 20.25
C ALA A 293 4.29 1.19 20.60
N ARG A 294 3.74 1.87 19.58
CA ARG A 294 2.81 3.00 19.74
C ARG A 294 1.51 2.58 20.41
N LEU A 295 0.91 1.47 19.98
CA LEU A 295 -0.29 0.91 20.61
C LEU A 295 -0.04 0.60 22.10
N SER A 296 1.06 -0.11 22.39
CA SER A 296 1.44 -0.46 23.76
C SER A 296 1.66 0.79 24.63
N ASN A 297 2.36 1.80 24.09
CA ASN A 297 2.62 3.05 24.79
C ASN A 297 1.34 3.83 25.09
N ASN A 298 0.44 4.00 24.12
CA ASN A 298 -0.83 4.71 24.30
C ASN A 298 -1.74 4.01 25.32
N LEU A 299 -1.88 2.68 25.22
CA LEU A 299 -2.69 1.91 26.18
C LEU A 299 -2.09 1.97 27.59
N ALA A 300 -0.77 1.87 27.71
CA ALA A 300 -0.07 2.06 28.98
C ALA A 300 -0.28 3.47 29.56
N GLY A 301 -0.25 4.51 28.72
CA GLY A 301 -0.55 5.88 29.11
C GLY A 301 -1.96 6.01 29.71
N ALA A 302 -2.96 5.44 29.06
CA ALA A 302 -4.34 5.43 29.56
C ALA A 302 -4.46 4.71 30.92
N VAL A 303 -3.81 3.55 31.08
CA VAL A 303 -3.77 2.81 32.36
C VAL A 303 -3.09 3.64 33.45
N ALA A 304 -1.98 4.32 33.13
CA ALA A 304 -1.26 5.17 34.07
C ALA A 304 -2.09 6.38 34.51
N ILE A 305 -2.74 7.09 33.57
CA ILE A 305 -3.64 8.21 33.87
C ILE A 305 -4.73 7.76 34.84
N TYR A 306 -5.44 6.67 34.51
CA TYR A 306 -6.53 6.18 35.34
C TYR A 306 -6.04 5.79 36.75
N THR A 307 -4.88 5.13 36.84
CA THR A 307 -4.25 4.75 38.11
C THR A 307 -3.93 5.98 38.96
N LEU A 308 -3.33 7.02 38.38
CA LEU A 308 -2.96 8.25 39.07
C LEU A 308 -4.20 9.09 39.45
N GLN A 309 -5.24 9.12 38.61
CA GLN A 309 -6.52 9.75 38.95
C GLN A 309 -7.17 9.08 40.16
N LYS A 310 -7.16 7.73 40.21
CA LYS A 310 -7.66 6.99 41.37
C LYS A 310 -6.84 7.28 42.62
N LEU A 311 -5.51 7.35 42.51
CA LEU A 311 -4.65 7.75 43.62
C LEU A 311 -5.03 9.15 44.14
N LYS A 312 -5.13 10.13 43.25
CA LYS A 312 -5.51 11.51 43.58
C LYS A 312 -6.88 11.58 44.24
N ALA A 313 -7.86 10.81 43.75
CA ALA A 313 -9.18 10.72 44.37
C ALA A 313 -9.10 10.17 45.80
N HIS A 314 -8.36 9.07 46.01
CA HIS A 314 -8.11 8.50 47.34
C HIS A 314 -7.42 9.47 48.29
N MET A 315 -6.46 10.26 47.80
CA MET A 315 -5.76 11.26 48.61
C MET A 315 -6.62 12.46 48.99
N LYS A 316 -7.64 12.81 48.20
CA LYS A 316 -8.58 13.91 48.52
C LYS A 316 -9.63 13.56 49.57
N THR A 317 -9.90 12.27 49.79
CA THR A 317 -10.89 11.79 50.75
C THR A 317 -10.32 11.61 52.17
N ARG A 318 -9.07 12.02 52.40
CA ARG A 318 -8.41 12.10 53.72
C ARG A 318 -8.28 13.54 54.16
#